data_AF-A0A7S7AI95-F1
#
_entry.id   AF-A0A7S7AI95-F1
#
_cell.length_a   1.000
_cell.length_b   1.000
_cell.length_c   1.000
_cell.angle_alpha   90.00
_cell.angle_beta   90.00
_cell.angle_gamma   90.00
#
_symmetry.space_group_name_H-M   'P 1'
#
loop_
_entity.id
_entity.type
_entity.pdbx_description
1 polymer ?
#
loop_
_entity_poly.entity_id
_entity_poly.type
_entity_poly.pdbx_seq_one_letter_code
_entity_poly.pdbx_strand_id
1 'polypeptide(L)'
;MWITKSAHNDNRVASYDLGVIYHEGKIIQKDLDRAIYWYKYSANLGYSPAQLHLVNLYQLGYGTTTPENKALAQDMYQEKIDSKSVQAFMFMAESYHYGRNDFPLDLQLARQWYQNAANLGLREAKERLKNLK
;
A
#
# COMPACT_ATOMS: atom_id res chain seq x y z
N MET A 1 -12.15 14.21 -23.36
CA MET A 1 -12.75 15.12 -22.36
C MET A 1 -13.67 14.29 -21.49
N TRP A 2 -13.54 14.36 -20.14
CA TRP A 2 -14.53 13.94 -19.10
C TRP A 2 -13.88 13.51 -17.75
N ILE A 3 -12.77 14.14 -17.31
CA ILE A 3 -12.30 14.01 -15.92
C ILE A 3 -11.95 15.40 -15.36
N THR A 4 -12.92 16.30 -15.28
CA THR A 4 -12.70 17.65 -14.73
C THR A 4 -13.91 18.16 -13.95
N LYS A 5 -14.41 17.44 -12.94
CA LYS A 5 -15.41 18.05 -12.03
C LYS A 5 -15.49 17.58 -10.57
N SER A 6 -14.55 16.78 -10.06
CA SER A 6 -14.51 16.38 -8.64
C SER A 6 -13.18 16.75 -7.94
N ALA A 7 -12.50 17.74 -8.50
CA ALA A 7 -11.06 18.03 -8.33
C ALA A 7 -10.60 18.71 -7.03
N HIS A 8 -11.32 18.62 -5.91
CA HIS A 8 -10.79 19.17 -4.63
C HIS A 8 -10.40 18.10 -3.59
N ASN A 9 -10.72 16.82 -3.81
CA ASN A 9 -10.15 15.69 -3.06
C ASN A 9 -9.53 14.59 -3.96
N ASP A 10 -9.67 14.72 -5.27
CA ASP A 10 -9.32 13.69 -6.27
C ASP A 10 -7.83 13.54 -6.55
N ASN A 11 -6.99 14.57 -6.38
CA ASN A 11 -5.64 14.49 -6.93
C ASN A 11 -4.77 13.43 -6.20
N ARG A 12 -4.91 13.33 -4.87
CA ARG A 12 -4.18 12.35 -4.08
C ARG A 12 -4.67 10.92 -4.32
N VAL A 13 -5.97 10.72 -4.48
CA VAL A 13 -6.57 9.40 -4.76
C VAL A 13 -6.26 8.98 -6.20
N ALA A 14 -6.49 9.86 -7.19
CA ALA A 14 -6.16 9.60 -8.58
C ALA A 14 -4.66 9.33 -8.81
N SER A 15 -3.79 10.04 -8.09
CA SER A 15 -2.34 9.75 -8.14
C SER A 15 -2.02 8.41 -7.51
N TYR A 16 -2.71 8.01 -6.45
CA TYR A 16 -2.55 6.67 -5.88
C TYR A 16 -3.02 5.59 -6.86
N ASP A 17 -4.19 5.74 -7.45
CA ASP A 17 -4.76 4.80 -8.42
C ASP A 17 -3.86 4.67 -9.66
N LEU A 18 -3.28 5.78 -10.12
CA LEU A 18 -2.32 5.76 -11.21
C LEU A 18 -1.05 4.96 -10.83
N GLY A 19 -0.60 5.08 -9.57
CA GLY A 19 0.45 4.24 -9.01
C GLY A 19 0.08 2.75 -9.04
N VAL A 20 -1.17 2.40 -8.68
CA VAL A 20 -1.68 1.02 -8.74
C VAL A 20 -1.68 0.50 -10.16
N ILE A 21 -2.16 1.30 -11.13
CA ILE A 21 -2.22 0.92 -12.54
C ILE A 21 -0.82 0.56 -13.08
N TYR A 22 0.19 1.39 -12.79
CA TYR A 22 1.58 1.10 -13.16
C TYR A 22 2.17 -0.09 -12.40
N HIS A 23 1.80 -0.29 -11.14
CA HIS A 23 2.28 -1.40 -10.30
C HIS A 23 1.76 -2.76 -10.78
N GLU A 24 0.46 -2.84 -11.09
CA GLU A 24 -0.20 -4.06 -11.52
C GLU A 24 0.06 -4.37 -12.99
N GLY A 25 0.18 -3.34 -13.84
CA GLY A 25 0.41 -3.50 -15.26
C GLY A 25 -0.76 -4.13 -16.04
N LYS A 26 -1.98 -4.09 -15.48
CA LYS A 26 -3.18 -4.72 -16.07
C LYS A 26 -3.78 -3.91 -17.23
N ILE A 27 -3.68 -2.59 -17.15
CA ILE A 27 -4.25 -1.65 -18.14
C ILE A 27 -3.15 -1.04 -19.03
N ILE A 28 -1.96 -0.84 -18.47
CA ILE A 28 -0.77 -0.33 -19.16
C ILE A 28 0.43 -1.22 -18.81
N GLN A 29 1.54 -1.12 -19.53
CA GLN A 29 2.74 -1.89 -19.20
C GLN A 29 3.19 -1.63 -17.75
N LYS A 30 3.45 -2.72 -17.01
CA LYS A 30 3.96 -2.66 -15.64
C LYS A 30 5.25 -1.85 -15.58
N ASP A 31 5.29 -0.87 -14.68
CA ASP A 31 6.45 -0.01 -14.43
C ASP A 31 6.49 0.36 -12.93
N LEU A 32 7.35 -0.33 -12.18
CA LEU A 32 7.44 -0.16 -10.73
C LEU A 32 8.02 1.21 -10.34
N ASP A 33 8.91 1.78 -11.16
CA ASP A 33 9.52 3.08 -10.86
C ASP A 33 8.48 4.20 -11.01
N ARG A 34 7.65 4.13 -12.06
CA ARG A 34 6.51 5.05 -12.20
C ARG A 34 5.46 4.83 -11.12
N ALA A 35 5.19 3.59 -10.73
CA ALA A 35 4.28 3.32 -9.63
C ALA A 35 4.74 4.01 -8.33
N ILE A 36 6.03 3.86 -7.99
CA ILE A 36 6.64 4.49 -6.82
C ILE A 36 6.57 6.02 -6.93
N TYR A 37 6.83 6.60 -8.10
CA TYR A 37 6.71 8.04 -8.32
C TYR A 37 5.29 8.54 -7.98
N TRP A 38 4.26 7.88 -8.47
CA TRP A 38 2.88 8.26 -8.24
C TRP A 38 2.43 8.05 -6.79
N TYR A 39 2.89 6.96 -6.16
CA TYR A 39 2.69 6.78 -4.72
C TYR A 39 3.39 7.87 -3.90
N LYS A 40 4.62 8.27 -4.23
CA LYS A 40 5.32 9.39 -3.57
C LYS A 40 4.54 10.68 -3.69
N TYR A 41 4.05 10.98 -4.89
CA TYR A 41 3.26 12.18 -5.12
C TYR A 41 1.98 12.18 -4.26
N SER A 42 1.23 11.08 -4.25
CA SER A 42 0.04 10.92 -3.43
C SER A 42 0.33 10.99 -1.91
N ALA A 43 1.43 10.38 -1.48
CA ALA A 43 1.89 10.41 -0.09
C ALA A 43 2.27 11.81 0.38
N ASN A 44 2.92 12.61 -0.49
CA ASN A 44 3.26 14.00 -0.24
C ASN A 44 2.01 14.90 -0.12
N LEU A 45 0.91 14.51 -0.78
CA LEU A 45 -0.39 15.14 -0.62
C LEU A 45 -1.15 14.67 0.64
N GLY A 46 -0.50 13.89 1.51
CA GLY A 46 -1.06 13.44 2.79
C GLY A 46 -1.99 12.23 2.67
N TYR A 47 -1.97 11.48 1.57
CA TYR A 47 -2.81 10.28 1.45
C TYR A 47 -2.19 9.08 2.17
N SER A 48 -2.80 8.70 3.30
CA SER A 48 -2.31 7.62 4.16
C SER A 48 -2.13 6.27 3.43
N PRO A 49 -3.02 5.84 2.51
CA PRO A 49 -2.80 4.60 1.77
C PRO A 49 -1.55 4.61 0.90
N ALA A 50 -1.21 5.75 0.27
CA ALA A 50 0.01 5.89 -0.52
C ALA A 50 1.27 5.89 0.34
N GLN A 51 1.23 6.57 1.49
CA GLN A 51 2.31 6.54 2.49
C GLN A 51 2.58 5.10 2.95
N LEU A 52 1.52 4.36 3.27
CA LEU A 52 1.62 2.96 3.66
C LEU A 52 2.19 2.11 2.50
N HIS A 53 1.68 2.27 1.28
CA HIS A 53 2.19 1.50 0.13
C HIS A 53 3.68 1.73 -0.13
N LEU A 54 4.19 2.96 0.02
CA LEU A 54 5.62 3.26 -0.13
C LEU A 54 6.48 2.57 0.92
N VAL A 55 6.09 2.67 2.20
CA VAL A 55 6.79 2.00 3.30
C VAL A 55 6.92 0.50 3.00
N ASN A 56 5.85 -0.10 2.48
CA ASN A 56 5.83 -1.53 2.19
C ASN A 56 6.63 -1.91 0.95
N LEU A 57 6.60 -1.11 -0.11
CA LEU A 57 7.47 -1.32 -1.28
C LEU A 57 8.94 -1.31 -0.88
N TYR A 58 9.35 -0.37 -0.02
CA TYR A 58 10.71 -0.29 0.47
C TYR A 58 11.10 -1.46 1.38
N GLN A 59 10.19 -1.95 2.23
CA GLN A 59 10.44 -3.13 3.06
C GLN A 59 10.57 -4.41 2.25
N LEU A 60 9.77 -4.56 1.19
CA LEU A 60 9.83 -5.70 0.29
C LEU A 60 10.99 -5.61 -0.72
N GLY A 61 11.77 -4.53 -0.70
CA GLY A 61 12.93 -4.32 -1.58
C GLY A 61 12.56 -3.92 -3.02
N TYR A 62 11.31 -3.52 -3.26
CA TYR A 62 10.86 -3.05 -4.57
C TYR A 62 11.12 -1.55 -4.74
N GLY A 63 11.81 -1.19 -5.83
CA GLY A 63 12.22 0.18 -6.13
C GLY A 63 13.69 0.47 -5.88
N THR A 64 14.17 1.64 -6.34
CA THR A 64 15.52 2.13 -6.07
C THR A 64 15.77 2.23 -4.56
N THR A 65 16.42 1.20 -4.05
CA THR A 65 16.76 0.99 -2.64
C THR A 65 17.93 1.88 -2.25
N THR A 66 17.73 3.20 -2.27
CA THR A 66 18.69 4.09 -1.59
C THR A 66 18.53 3.92 -0.08
N PRO A 67 19.63 3.95 0.69
CA PRO A 67 19.59 3.91 2.16
C PRO A 67 18.66 4.97 2.77
N GLU A 68 18.52 6.12 2.12
CA GLU A 68 17.60 7.19 2.52
C GLU A 68 16.13 6.77 2.46
N ASN A 69 15.70 6.02 1.43
CA ASN A 69 14.34 5.49 1.35
C ASN A 69 14.06 4.44 2.44
N LYS A 70 15.07 3.64 2.81
CA LYS A 70 14.97 2.71 3.95
C LYS A 70 14.89 3.44 5.29
N ALA A 71 15.68 4.49 5.48
CA ALA A 71 15.65 5.32 6.68
C ALA A 71 14.31 6.04 6.84
N LEU A 72 13.75 6.59 5.76
CA LEU A 72 12.41 7.20 5.78
C LEU A 72 11.31 6.18 6.10
N ALA A 73 11.42 4.96 5.56
CA ALA A 73 10.53 3.86 5.92
C ALA A 73 10.67 3.45 7.39
N GLN A 74 11.89 3.46 7.94
CA GLN A 74 12.21 3.13 9.32
C GLN A 74 11.74 4.21 10.30
N ASP A 75 11.94 5.49 9.99
CA ASP A 75 11.50 6.62 10.82
C ASP A 75 9.96 6.70 10.86
N MET A 76 9.27 6.54 9.73
CA MET A 76 7.81 6.45 9.70
C MET A 76 7.28 5.20 10.44
N TYR A 77 8.07 4.12 10.50
CA TYR A 77 7.77 2.91 11.26
C TYR A 77 7.94 3.11 12.77
N GLN A 78 9.01 3.79 13.20
CA GLN A 78 9.35 4.00 14.60
C GLN A 78 8.46 5.08 15.25
N GLU A 79 8.06 6.12 14.52
CA GLU A 79 7.21 7.18 15.05
C GLU A 79 5.76 6.74 15.32
N LYS A 80 5.34 5.55 14.84
CA LYS A 80 3.96 5.04 14.95
C LYS A 80 3.87 3.57 15.36
N ILE A 81 4.75 3.09 16.24
CA ILE A 81 4.48 1.84 16.98
C ILE A 81 3.49 2.16 18.11
N ASP A 82 2.25 2.39 17.70
CA ASP A 82 1.07 2.26 18.53
C ASP A 82 0.10 1.36 17.74
N SER A 83 -0.89 0.74 18.39
CA SER A 83 -1.72 -0.37 17.84
C SER A 83 -2.34 -0.16 16.43
N LYS A 84 -2.27 1.06 15.89
CA LYS A 84 -2.67 1.47 14.54
C LYS A 84 -1.80 0.92 13.39
N SER A 85 -0.50 0.65 13.56
CA SER A 85 0.36 0.15 12.44
C SER A 85 0.01 -1.28 12.05
N VAL A 86 -0.18 -2.11 13.06
CA VAL A 86 -0.76 -3.46 12.98
C VAL A 86 -2.14 -3.44 12.33
N GLN A 87 -3.02 -2.52 12.75
CA GLN A 87 -4.36 -2.41 12.20
C GLN A 87 -4.33 -1.97 10.74
N ALA A 88 -3.34 -1.18 10.33
CA ALA A 88 -3.13 -0.84 8.93
C ALA A 88 -2.80 -2.08 8.09
N PHE A 89 -1.92 -2.97 8.55
CA PHE A 89 -1.66 -4.23 7.84
C PHE A 89 -2.89 -5.13 7.75
N MET A 90 -3.67 -5.23 8.82
CA MET A 90 -4.93 -5.96 8.81
C MET A 90 -5.95 -5.33 7.84
N PHE A 91 -6.05 -3.99 7.82
CA PHE A 91 -6.93 -3.25 6.92
C PHE A 91 -6.56 -3.48 5.46
N MET A 92 -5.27 -3.42 5.12
CA MET A 92 -4.81 -3.70 3.75
C MET A 92 -5.08 -5.15 3.37
N ALA A 93 -4.78 -6.09 4.27
CA ALA A 93 -5.02 -7.51 4.05
C ALA A 93 -6.50 -7.79 3.75
N GLU A 94 -7.42 -7.24 4.55
CA GLU A 94 -8.86 -7.40 4.33
C GLU A 94 -9.34 -6.68 3.07
N SER A 95 -8.82 -5.50 2.77
CA SER A 95 -9.20 -4.73 1.59
C SER A 95 -8.85 -5.48 0.31
N TYR A 96 -7.65 -6.06 0.20
CA TYR A 96 -7.26 -6.90 -0.92
C TYR A 96 -7.94 -8.29 -0.93
N HIS A 97 -8.21 -8.87 0.25
CA HIS A 97 -8.91 -10.16 0.34
C HIS A 97 -10.34 -10.04 -0.22
N TYR A 98 -11.04 -8.97 0.11
CA TYR A 98 -12.44 -8.78 -0.28
C TYR A 98 -12.65 -7.86 -1.50
N GLY A 99 -11.58 -7.23 -2.02
CA GLY A 99 -11.70 -6.23 -3.07
C GLY A 99 -12.53 -5.02 -2.64
N ARG A 100 -12.19 -4.41 -1.50
CA ARG A 100 -12.96 -3.31 -0.86
C ARG A 100 -12.10 -2.06 -0.70
N ASN A 101 -12.73 -0.92 -0.39
CA ASN A 101 -12.05 0.36 -0.14
C ASN A 101 -11.17 0.81 -1.33
N ASP A 102 -11.69 0.63 -2.54
CA ASP A 102 -11.02 0.91 -3.82
C ASP A 102 -9.81 0.02 -4.14
N PHE A 103 -9.58 -1.04 -3.35
CA PHE A 103 -8.57 -2.06 -3.64
C PHE A 103 -9.15 -3.18 -4.50
N PRO A 104 -8.43 -3.66 -5.53
CA PRO A 104 -8.85 -4.83 -6.29
C PRO A 104 -8.74 -6.10 -5.44
N LEU A 105 -9.53 -7.11 -5.77
CA LEU A 105 -9.37 -8.43 -5.15
C LEU A 105 -8.03 -9.05 -5.58
N ASP A 106 -7.14 -9.26 -4.61
CA ASP A 106 -5.82 -9.86 -4.81
C ASP A 106 -5.44 -10.70 -3.57
N LEU A 107 -5.70 -12.01 -3.67
CA LEU A 107 -5.42 -12.94 -2.58
C LEU A 107 -3.92 -13.11 -2.31
N GLN A 108 -3.08 -12.94 -3.32
CA GLN A 108 -1.64 -13.06 -3.14
C GLN A 108 -1.11 -11.89 -2.31
N LEU A 109 -1.56 -10.68 -2.64
CA LEU A 109 -1.17 -9.48 -1.92
C LEU A 109 -1.79 -9.47 -0.52
N ALA A 110 -3.07 -9.86 -0.37
CA ALA A 110 -3.71 -10.06 0.93
C ALA A 110 -2.93 -11.01 1.84
N ARG A 111 -2.44 -12.14 1.30
CA ARG A 111 -1.62 -13.11 2.04
C ARG A 111 -0.33 -12.48 2.57
N GLN A 112 0.35 -11.67 1.76
CA GLN A 112 1.58 -10.97 2.17
C GLN A 112 1.31 -10.01 3.33
N TRP A 113 0.22 -9.26 3.26
CA TRP A 113 -0.18 -8.34 4.33
C TRP A 113 -0.52 -9.06 5.65
N TYR A 114 -1.26 -10.17 5.58
CA TYR A 114 -1.51 -11.01 6.76
C TYR A 114 -0.22 -11.60 7.33
N GLN A 115 0.74 -11.98 6.49
CA GLN A 115 2.03 -12.49 6.93
C GLN A 115 2.83 -11.42 7.70
N ASN A 116 2.85 -10.18 7.19
CA ASN A 116 3.52 -9.07 7.86
C ASN A 116 2.89 -8.75 9.22
N ALA A 117 1.56 -8.69 9.31
CA ALA A 117 0.86 -8.52 10.59
C ALA A 117 1.12 -9.69 11.57
N ALA A 118 1.17 -10.92 11.06
CA ALA A 118 1.46 -12.12 11.85
C ALA A 118 2.90 -12.14 12.39
N ASN A 119 3.86 -11.66 11.60
CA ASN A 119 5.27 -11.56 11.98
C ASN A 119 5.47 -10.51 13.09
N LEU A 120 4.61 -9.50 13.16
CA LEU A 120 4.54 -8.53 14.26
C LEU A 120 3.79 -9.03 15.50
N GLY A 121 3.41 -10.32 15.52
CA GLY A 121 2.84 -10.98 16.69
C GLY A 121 1.31 -11.06 16.71
N LEU A 122 0.60 -10.62 15.67
CA LEU A 122 -0.86 -10.70 15.70
C LEU A 122 -1.38 -12.11 15.48
N ARG A 123 -2.11 -12.59 16.48
CA ARG A 123 -2.84 -13.86 16.40
C ARG A 123 -3.96 -13.79 15.36
N GLU A 124 -4.68 -12.68 15.28
CA GLU A 124 -5.78 -12.54 14.31
C GLU A 124 -5.27 -12.70 12.87
N ALA A 125 -4.16 -12.04 12.52
CA ALA A 125 -3.56 -12.17 11.21
C ALA A 125 -3.19 -13.63 10.86
N LYS A 126 -2.65 -14.38 11.83
CA LYS A 126 -2.34 -15.82 11.66
C LYS A 126 -3.60 -16.65 11.39
N GLU A 127 -4.71 -16.35 12.06
CA GLU A 127 -5.98 -17.06 11.84
C GLU A 127 -6.59 -16.71 10.48
N ARG A 128 -6.55 -15.44 10.07
CA ARG A 128 -7.03 -15.02 8.73
C ARG A 128 -6.22 -15.66 7.61
N LEU A 129 -4.91 -15.79 7.78
CA LEU A 129 -4.02 -16.44 6.81
C LEU A 129 -4.35 -17.92 6.59
N LYS A 130 -4.80 -18.64 7.62
CA LYS A 130 -5.27 -20.04 7.51
C LYS A 130 -6.59 -20.17 6.74
N ASN A 131 -7.45 -19.16 6.86
CA ASN A 131 -8.79 -19.15 6.25
C ASN A 131 -8.82 -18.54 4.84
N LEU A 132 -7.68 -18.06 4.34
CA LEU A 132 -7.54 -17.47 3.01
C LEU A 132 -7.60 -18.57 1.93
N LYS A 133 -8.77 -18.74 1.29
CA LYS A 133 -9.05 -19.72 0.23
C LYS A 133 -9.25 -19.05 -1.11
#